data_AF-A0A7C4D8T5-F1
#
_entry.id   AF-A0A7C4D8T5-F1
#
_cell.length_a   1.000
_cell.length_b   1.000
_cell.length_c   1.000
_cell.angle_alpha   90.00
_cell.angle_beta   90.00
_cell.angle_gamma   90.00
#
_symmetry.space_group_name_H-M   'P 1'
#
loop_
_entity.id
_entity.type
_entity.pdbx_description
1 polymer ?
#
loop_
_entity_poly.entity_id
_entity_poly.type
_entity_poly.pdbx_seq_one_letter_code
_entity_poly.pdbx_strand_id
1 'polypeptide(L)'
;MLNKFPKAPDEHKPGRPLIPNGLGVIYILISAIYLFIIHGLQTWIAEGWNKPSALTLASCILFGGFMGLLDDWIDIRWRYKALLPLIAVIPLIVIREGETVMSTYFWGKIDFGLAYHFIIVPIIVTVTTNVVNQLGGLNGLETICPSIILTGLLITSIIHGREERILLYAPIAVSWLLSYYNFRGKIFVGNTGSFAFGITLAAYAIITNIEQTLAISILPYVLNSSLILINVLFLKRRPSLIINGPILKASHRRSLVTLIAHYRPTTERKLVMMIALIIVIFTFLAVFISLI
;
A
#
# COMPACT_ATOMS: atom_id res chain seq x y z
N MET A 1 7.15 14.98 21.65
CA MET A 1 5.93 14.29 21.17
C MET A 1 6.17 12.81 20.88
N LEU A 2 7.24 12.42 20.17
CA LEU A 2 7.56 11.01 19.84
C LEU A 2 7.67 10.06 21.05
N ASN A 3 8.04 10.55 22.24
CA ASN A 3 8.13 9.73 23.45
C ASN A 3 6.78 9.18 23.95
N LYS A 4 5.65 9.69 23.46
CA LYS A 4 4.30 9.22 23.84
C LYS A 4 3.77 8.12 22.91
N PHE A 5 4.43 7.86 21.78
CA PHE A 5 4.02 6.78 20.88
C PHE A 5 4.50 5.42 21.42
N PRO A 6 3.74 4.33 21.18
CA PRO A 6 4.20 2.99 21.48
C PRO A 6 5.53 2.72 20.75
N LYS A 7 6.40 1.93 21.36
CA LYS A 7 7.69 1.57 20.76
C LYS A 7 7.72 0.08 20.45
N ALA A 8 8.37 -0.30 19.36
CA ALA A 8 8.62 -1.68 18.99
C ALA A 8 10.11 -1.94 18.79
N PRO A 9 10.62 -3.14 19.09
CA PRO A 9 12.01 -3.50 18.87
C PRO A 9 12.33 -3.61 17.37
N ASP A 10 13.47 -3.07 16.96
CA ASP A 10 14.04 -3.34 15.63
C ASP A 10 14.76 -4.70 15.64
N GLU A 11 14.04 -5.75 15.22
CA GLU A 11 14.51 -7.14 15.28
C GLU A 11 15.75 -7.41 14.41
N HIS A 12 16.05 -6.55 13.44
CA HIS A 12 17.14 -6.73 12.48
C HIS A 12 18.40 -5.93 12.83
N LYS A 13 18.46 -5.31 14.03
CA LYS A 13 19.64 -4.60 14.54
C LYS A 13 20.21 -5.21 15.82
N PRO A 14 21.55 -5.18 16.00
CA PRO A 14 22.16 -5.56 17.27
C PRO A 14 21.58 -4.77 18.44
N GLY A 15 21.25 -5.47 19.53
CA GLY A 15 20.67 -4.85 20.73
C GLY A 15 19.18 -4.48 20.65
N ARG A 16 18.50 -4.77 19.53
CA ARG A 16 17.04 -4.57 19.34
C ARG A 16 16.53 -3.23 19.88
N PRO A 17 17.05 -2.10 19.36
CA PRO A 17 16.67 -0.79 19.86
C PRO A 17 15.16 -0.56 19.71
N LEU A 18 14.56 0.09 20.71
CA LEU A 18 13.13 0.43 20.71
C LEU A 18 12.88 1.69 19.87
N ILE A 19 12.10 1.53 18.79
CA ILE A 19 11.78 2.58 17.82
C ILE A 19 10.30 2.96 17.95
N PRO A 20 9.92 4.26 17.89
CA PRO A 20 8.52 4.68 17.85
C PRO A 20 7.74 4.02 16.72
N ASN A 21 6.60 3.42 17.03
CA ASN A 21 5.73 2.68 16.12
C ASN A 21 4.36 3.38 15.96
N GLY A 22 3.63 3.01 14.92
CA GLY A 22 2.29 3.53 14.63
C GLY A 22 2.28 4.92 14.01
N LEU A 23 3.41 5.39 13.47
CA LEU A 23 3.47 6.73 12.85
C LEU A 23 2.75 6.82 11.50
N GLY A 24 2.18 5.72 11.01
CA GLY A 24 1.21 5.73 9.92
C GLY A 24 0.04 6.67 10.17
N VAL A 25 -0.31 6.95 11.44
CA VAL A 25 -1.33 7.95 11.80
C VAL A 25 -1.05 9.33 11.21
N ILE A 26 0.23 9.71 11.02
CA ILE A 26 0.61 10.99 10.42
C ILE A 26 0.20 11.01 8.94
N TYR A 27 0.43 9.91 8.22
CA TYR A 27 -0.02 9.77 6.83
C TYR A 27 -1.53 9.90 6.72
N ILE A 28 -2.27 9.19 7.58
CA ILE A 28 -3.73 9.18 7.59
C ILE A 28 -4.29 10.59 7.83
N LEU A 29 -3.86 11.24 8.92
CA LEU A 29 -4.42 12.53 9.31
C LEU A 29 -4.11 13.63 8.30
N ILE A 30 -2.85 13.75 7.85
CA ILE A 30 -2.48 14.81 6.90
C ILE A 30 -3.18 14.57 5.54
N SER A 31 -3.22 13.32 5.08
CA SER A 31 -3.89 12.98 3.82
C SER A 31 -5.40 13.24 3.90
N ALA A 32 -6.06 12.81 4.98
CA ALA A 32 -7.50 13.01 5.14
C ALA A 32 -7.85 14.50 5.28
N ILE A 33 -7.11 15.27 6.09
CA ILE A 33 -7.30 16.73 6.23
C ILE A 33 -7.15 17.41 4.87
N TYR A 34 -6.10 17.08 4.12
CA TYR A 34 -5.90 17.60 2.77
C TYR A 34 -7.10 17.31 1.85
N LEU A 35 -7.57 16.06 1.83
CA LEU A 35 -8.68 15.65 0.98
C LEU A 35 -10.02 16.29 1.39
N PHE A 36 -10.25 16.48 2.69
CA PHE A 36 -11.41 17.25 3.18
C PHE A 36 -11.35 18.71 2.77
N ILE A 37 -10.16 19.33 2.80
CA ILE A 37 -9.97 20.69 2.31
C ILE A 37 -10.27 20.74 0.81
N ILE A 38 -9.73 19.82 -0.01
CA ILE A 38 -10.02 19.76 -1.44
C ILE A 38 -11.53 19.61 -1.70
N HIS A 39 -12.20 18.69 -1.00
CA HIS A 39 -13.64 18.51 -1.12
C HIS A 39 -14.40 19.79 -0.75
N GLY A 40 -14.03 20.45 0.35
CA GLY A 40 -14.64 21.71 0.76
C GLY A 40 -14.44 22.83 -0.26
N LEU A 41 -13.24 22.98 -0.82
CA LEU A 41 -12.98 23.95 -1.88
C LEU A 41 -13.83 23.66 -3.12
N GLN A 42 -13.96 22.39 -3.49
CA GLN A 42 -14.78 21.94 -4.62
C GLN A 42 -16.27 22.21 -4.41
N THR A 43 -16.81 21.97 -3.20
CA THR A 43 -18.24 22.16 -2.93
C THR A 43 -18.62 23.61 -2.67
N TRP A 44 -17.77 24.39 -2.01
CA TRP A 44 -18.11 25.73 -1.52
C TRP A 44 -17.59 26.87 -2.40
N ILE A 45 -16.54 26.64 -3.20
CA ILE A 45 -15.90 27.69 -4.02
C ILE A 45 -16.03 27.40 -5.51
N ALA A 46 -15.78 26.16 -5.94
CA ALA A 46 -15.87 25.78 -7.34
C ALA A 46 -17.32 25.39 -7.70
N GLU A 47 -18.18 26.38 -7.92
CA GLU A 47 -19.55 26.14 -8.40
C GLU A 47 -19.55 25.18 -9.61
N GLY A 48 -20.17 24.02 -9.46
CA GLY A 48 -20.32 23.01 -10.52
C GLY A 48 -19.38 21.80 -10.46
N TRP A 49 -18.39 21.76 -9.56
CA TRP A 49 -17.48 20.61 -9.39
C TRP A 49 -17.78 19.81 -8.12
N ASN A 50 -18.87 19.06 -8.13
CA ASN A 50 -19.28 18.25 -6.97
C ASN A 50 -18.95 16.75 -7.16
N LYS A 51 -17.69 16.44 -7.50
CA LYS A 51 -17.23 15.04 -7.52
C LYS A 51 -16.90 14.60 -6.08
N PRO A 52 -17.57 13.58 -5.54
CA PRO A 52 -17.32 13.10 -4.17
C PRO A 52 -15.96 12.41 -3.99
N SER A 53 -15.16 12.22 -5.04
CA SER A 53 -13.93 11.44 -5.03
C SER A 53 -12.90 11.84 -3.96
N ALA A 54 -12.79 13.14 -3.66
CA ALA A 54 -11.93 13.60 -2.55
C ALA A 54 -12.43 13.09 -1.19
N LEU A 55 -13.74 13.21 -0.94
CA LEU A 55 -14.38 12.69 0.26
C LEU A 55 -14.29 11.17 0.32
N THR A 56 -14.55 10.48 -0.80
CA THR A 56 -14.46 9.02 -0.92
C THR A 56 -13.06 8.52 -0.54
N LEU A 57 -12.01 9.12 -1.11
CA LEU A 57 -10.63 8.74 -0.80
C LEU A 57 -10.28 9.03 0.66
N ALA A 58 -10.71 10.17 1.21
CA ALA A 58 -10.49 10.51 2.61
C ALA A 58 -11.11 9.46 3.54
N SER A 59 -12.36 9.07 3.29
CA SER A 59 -13.06 8.03 4.04
C SER A 59 -12.36 6.68 3.93
N CYS A 60 -11.89 6.30 2.74
CA CYS A 60 -11.13 5.07 2.53
C CYS A 60 -9.83 5.07 3.36
N ILE A 61 -9.06 6.16 3.33
CA ILE A 61 -7.81 6.30 4.10
C ILE A 61 -8.07 6.22 5.60
N LEU A 62 -9.14 6.87 6.10
CA LEU A 62 -9.53 6.84 7.50
C LEU A 62 -9.93 5.42 7.94
N PHE A 63 -10.77 4.73 7.16
CA PHE A 63 -11.10 3.33 7.44
C PHE A 63 -9.87 2.44 7.41
N GLY A 64 -8.98 2.63 6.42
CA GLY A 64 -7.73 1.89 6.34
C GLY A 64 -6.84 2.06 7.55
N GLY A 65 -6.65 3.31 7.96
CA GLY A 65 -5.92 3.63 9.17
C GLY A 65 -6.52 3.02 10.42
N PHE A 66 -7.85 3.13 10.57
CA PHE A 66 -8.56 2.56 11.71
C PHE A 66 -8.43 1.04 11.77
N MET A 67 -8.54 0.34 10.64
CA MET A 67 -8.37 -1.11 10.58
C MET A 67 -6.96 -1.55 10.94
N GLY A 68 -5.95 -0.84 10.43
CA GLY A 68 -4.56 -1.12 10.83
C GLY A 68 -4.31 -0.83 12.32
N LEU A 69 -4.95 0.20 12.88
CA LEU A 69 -4.90 0.50 14.31
C LEU A 69 -5.58 -0.58 15.16
N LEU A 70 -6.76 -1.07 14.74
CA LEU A 70 -7.44 -2.18 15.39
C LEU A 70 -6.58 -3.45 15.40
N ASP A 71 -5.91 -3.73 14.28
CA ASP A 71 -4.98 -4.86 14.19
C ASP A 71 -3.77 -4.69 15.11
N ASP A 72 -3.20 -3.48 15.20
CA ASP A 72 -2.12 -3.15 16.13
C ASP A 72 -2.54 -3.28 17.61
N TRP A 73 -3.82 -3.05 17.95
CA TRP A 73 -4.33 -3.13 19.33
C TRP A 73 -4.80 -4.53 19.75
N ILE A 74 -5.45 -5.26 18.86
CA ILE A 74 -6.17 -6.50 19.18
C ILE A 74 -5.39 -7.75 18.74
N ASP A 75 -4.37 -7.60 17.88
CA ASP A 75 -3.64 -8.71 17.23
C ASP A 75 -4.61 -9.71 16.58
N ILE A 76 -5.33 -9.23 15.56
CA ILE A 76 -6.44 -9.94 14.95
C ILE A 76 -5.95 -11.24 14.29
N ARG A 77 -6.69 -12.34 14.47
CA ARG A 77 -6.35 -13.61 13.83
C ARG A 77 -6.32 -13.45 12.31
N TRP A 78 -5.31 -14.07 11.68
CA TRP A 78 -5.00 -13.92 10.25
C TRP A 78 -6.19 -14.06 9.28
N ARG A 79 -7.18 -14.92 9.59
CA ARG A 79 -8.37 -15.13 8.76
C ARG A 79 -9.27 -13.90 8.70
N TYR A 80 -9.47 -13.24 9.84
CA TYR A 80 -10.26 -12.01 9.92
C TYR A 80 -9.45 -10.83 9.40
N LYS A 81 -8.15 -10.79 9.66
CA LYS A 81 -7.23 -9.78 9.10
C LYS A 81 -7.29 -9.75 7.58
N ALA A 82 -7.38 -10.92 6.93
CA ALA A 82 -7.50 -11.02 5.48
C ALA A 82 -8.77 -10.34 4.92
N LEU A 83 -9.88 -10.37 5.67
CA LEU A 83 -11.16 -9.78 5.24
C LEU A 83 -11.38 -8.37 5.76
N LEU A 84 -10.55 -7.91 6.71
CA LEU A 84 -10.67 -6.61 7.35
C LEU A 84 -10.78 -5.47 6.31
N PRO A 85 -9.96 -5.40 5.23
CA PRO A 85 -10.02 -4.32 4.25
C PRO A 85 -11.39 -4.11 3.57
N LEU A 86 -12.32 -5.08 3.62
CA LEU A 86 -13.66 -4.95 3.06
C LEU A 86 -14.44 -3.76 3.64
N ILE A 87 -14.15 -3.32 4.86
CA ILE A 87 -14.80 -2.14 5.46
C ILE A 87 -14.46 -0.87 4.67
N ALA A 88 -13.23 -0.75 4.15
CA ALA A 88 -12.84 0.41 3.35
C ALA A 88 -13.42 0.40 1.92
N VAL A 89 -14.13 -0.66 1.53
CA VAL A 89 -14.82 -0.75 0.24
C VAL A 89 -16.14 0.04 0.27
N ILE A 90 -16.72 0.25 1.45
CA ILE A 90 -18.06 0.85 1.60
C ILE A 90 -18.17 2.22 0.93
N PRO A 91 -17.24 3.20 1.15
CA PRO A 91 -17.32 4.49 0.47
C PRO A 91 -17.30 4.37 -1.06
N LEU A 92 -16.46 3.48 -1.61
CA LEU A 92 -16.34 3.28 -3.06
C LEU A 92 -17.65 2.77 -3.67
N ILE A 93 -18.30 1.78 -3.04
CA ILE A 93 -19.55 1.20 -3.54
C ILE A 93 -20.72 2.16 -3.42
N VAL A 94 -20.87 2.83 -2.27
CA VAL A 94 -22.02 3.72 -1.99
C VAL A 94 -22.02 4.90 -2.94
N ILE A 95 -20.84 5.45 -3.22
CA ILE A 95 -20.65 6.58 -4.14
C ILE A 95 -20.59 6.13 -5.61
N ARG A 96 -20.44 4.82 -5.87
CA ARG A 96 -20.23 4.25 -7.21
C ARG A 96 -19.01 4.84 -7.91
N GLU A 97 -17.88 4.89 -7.19
CA GLU A 97 -16.61 5.27 -7.79
C GLU A 97 -16.11 4.16 -8.74
N GLY A 98 -15.48 4.61 -9.84
CA GLY A 98 -14.97 3.75 -10.90
C GLY A 98 -15.99 3.42 -11.99
N GLU A 99 -15.48 3.02 -13.15
CA GLU A 99 -16.27 2.71 -14.34
C GLU A 99 -16.53 1.22 -14.44
N THR A 100 -17.76 0.82 -14.79
CA THR A 100 -18.11 -0.61 -14.93
C THR A 100 -17.47 -1.25 -16.15
N VAL A 101 -17.12 -0.44 -17.15
CA VAL A 101 -16.42 -0.86 -18.36
C VAL A 101 -14.92 -0.82 -18.12
N MET A 102 -14.35 -1.98 -17.81
CA MET A 102 -12.93 -2.12 -17.52
C MET A 102 -12.21 -2.67 -18.74
N SER A 103 -11.09 -2.03 -19.14
CA SER A 103 -10.18 -2.64 -20.08
C SER A 103 -9.51 -3.86 -19.43
N THR A 104 -9.49 -4.99 -20.13
CA THR A 104 -8.81 -6.21 -19.68
C THR A 104 -7.70 -6.56 -20.66
N TYR A 105 -6.56 -7.04 -20.14
CA TYR A 105 -5.38 -7.33 -20.96
C TYR A 105 -5.60 -8.44 -22.00
N PHE A 106 -6.53 -9.36 -21.74
CA PHE A 106 -6.73 -10.55 -22.59
C PHE A 106 -8.03 -10.50 -23.41
N TRP A 107 -9.03 -9.74 -22.96
CA TRP A 107 -10.38 -9.80 -23.50
C TRP A 107 -10.92 -8.44 -23.97
N GLY A 108 -10.07 -7.41 -23.99
CA GLY A 108 -10.48 -6.05 -24.34
C GLY A 108 -11.40 -5.44 -23.28
N LYS A 109 -12.28 -4.52 -23.69
CA LYS A 109 -13.20 -3.83 -22.77
C LYS A 109 -14.36 -4.75 -22.42
N ILE A 110 -14.54 -5.02 -21.13
CA ILE A 110 -15.67 -5.79 -20.59
C ILE A 110 -16.48 -4.87 -19.68
N ASP A 111 -17.80 -4.84 -19.88
CA ASP A 111 -18.73 -4.23 -18.92
C ASP A 111 -19.12 -5.24 -17.86
N PHE A 112 -18.67 -5.00 -16.63
CA PHE A 112 -18.98 -5.83 -15.47
C PHE A 112 -20.27 -5.40 -14.76
N GLY A 113 -20.88 -4.28 -15.14
CA GLY A 113 -22.09 -3.74 -14.51
C GLY A 113 -21.99 -3.70 -12.98
N LEU A 114 -22.99 -4.26 -12.29
CA LEU A 114 -23.00 -4.32 -10.81
C LEU A 114 -21.89 -5.22 -10.23
N ALA A 115 -21.40 -6.22 -10.98
CA ALA A 115 -20.32 -7.08 -10.53
C ALA A 115 -19.01 -6.30 -10.35
N TYR A 116 -18.83 -5.19 -11.07
CA TYR A 116 -17.71 -4.28 -10.85
C TYR A 116 -17.65 -3.83 -9.38
N HIS A 117 -18.77 -3.29 -8.89
CA HIS A 117 -18.86 -2.72 -7.56
C HIS A 117 -18.86 -3.78 -6.46
N PHE A 118 -19.59 -4.89 -6.64
CA PHE A 118 -19.78 -5.88 -5.58
C PHE A 118 -18.78 -7.03 -5.58
N ILE A 119 -17.95 -7.17 -6.63
CA ILE A 119 -16.95 -8.24 -6.74
C ILE A 119 -15.57 -7.66 -7.03
N ILE A 120 -15.42 -6.90 -8.12
CA ILE A 120 -14.10 -6.43 -8.57
C ILE A 120 -13.48 -5.43 -7.58
N VAL A 121 -14.22 -4.38 -7.19
CA VAL A 121 -13.75 -3.38 -6.21
C VAL A 121 -13.35 -4.03 -4.88
N PRO A 122 -14.18 -4.89 -4.24
CA PRO A 122 -13.77 -5.62 -3.03
C PRO A 122 -12.49 -6.45 -3.19
N ILE A 123 -12.33 -7.13 -4.33
CA ILE A 123 -11.13 -7.94 -4.62
C ILE A 123 -9.90 -7.03 -4.72
N ILE A 124 -9.98 -5.94 -5.50
CA ILE A 124 -8.86 -5.00 -5.68
C ILE A 124 -8.41 -4.44 -4.33
N VAL A 125 -9.35 -3.93 -3.53
CA VAL A 125 -9.04 -3.38 -2.20
C VAL A 125 -8.44 -4.45 -1.31
N THR A 126 -9.10 -5.60 -1.16
CA THR A 126 -8.67 -6.65 -0.23
C THR A 126 -7.31 -7.22 -0.60
N VAL A 127 -7.08 -7.53 -1.87
CA VAL A 127 -5.80 -8.06 -2.33
C VAL A 127 -4.72 -7.01 -2.13
N THR A 128 -4.90 -5.79 -2.64
CA THR A 128 -3.88 -4.73 -2.57
C THR A 128 -3.46 -4.43 -1.13
N THR A 129 -4.42 -4.25 -0.22
CA THR A 129 -4.14 -3.96 1.18
C THR A 129 -3.37 -5.08 1.86
N ASN A 130 -3.79 -6.33 1.67
CA ASN A 130 -3.12 -7.47 2.29
C ASN A 130 -1.72 -7.68 1.74
N VAL A 131 -1.52 -7.58 0.42
CA VAL A 131 -0.20 -7.83 -0.17
C VAL A 131 0.79 -6.72 0.22
N VAL A 132 0.33 -5.46 0.28
CA VAL A 132 1.13 -4.33 0.77
C VAL A 132 1.52 -4.54 2.23
N ASN A 133 0.59 -4.96 3.07
CA ASN A 133 0.85 -5.25 4.47
C ASN A 133 1.80 -6.44 4.69
N GLN A 134 1.80 -7.44 3.80
CA GLN A 134 2.66 -8.62 3.93
C GLN A 134 4.11 -8.39 3.49
N LEU A 135 4.39 -7.35 2.68
CA LEU A 135 5.76 -6.97 2.32
C LEU A 135 6.30 -5.91 3.29
N GLY A 136 6.57 -6.34 4.52
CA GLY A 136 7.09 -5.50 5.60
C GLY A 136 8.24 -6.15 6.38
N GLY A 137 8.59 -5.54 7.52
CA GLY A 137 9.55 -6.10 8.47
C GLY A 137 11.02 -5.67 8.32
N LEU A 138 11.39 -4.95 7.24
CA LEU A 138 12.68 -4.26 7.15
C LEU A 138 12.47 -2.75 7.07
N ASN A 139 13.40 -1.99 7.66
CA ASN A 139 13.40 -0.53 7.68
C ASN A 139 13.26 0.06 6.27
N GLY A 140 12.11 0.66 5.96
CA GLY A 140 11.81 1.32 4.70
C GLY A 140 10.90 0.53 3.74
N LEU A 141 10.74 -0.80 3.87
CA LEU A 141 9.93 -1.57 2.92
C LEU A 141 8.47 -1.12 2.89
N GLU A 142 7.89 -0.91 4.07
CA GLU A 142 6.47 -0.59 4.28
C GLU A 142 6.09 0.81 3.79
N THR A 143 7.08 1.65 3.45
CA THR A 143 6.90 3.06 3.10
C THR A 143 7.44 3.39 1.72
N ILE A 144 8.67 2.97 1.40
CA ILE A 144 9.31 3.24 0.10
C ILE A 144 8.53 2.57 -1.03
N CYS A 145 8.26 1.27 -0.89
CA CYS A 145 7.62 0.48 -1.94
C CYS A 145 6.22 1.01 -2.31
N PRO A 146 5.29 1.30 -1.36
CA PRO A 146 4.02 1.89 -1.74
C PRO A 146 4.15 3.34 -2.22
N SER A 147 5.13 4.11 -1.72
CA SER A 147 5.39 5.48 -2.22
C SER A 147 5.80 5.50 -3.70
N ILE A 148 6.60 4.53 -4.15
CA ILE A 148 6.95 4.36 -5.57
C ILE A 148 5.69 4.14 -6.41
N ILE A 149 4.80 3.24 -5.97
CA ILE A 149 3.56 2.97 -6.70
C ILE A 149 2.65 4.19 -6.70
N LEU A 150 2.49 4.90 -5.58
CA LEU A 150 1.71 6.15 -5.53
C LEU A 150 2.25 7.17 -6.54
N THR A 151 3.57 7.32 -6.64
CA THR A 151 4.19 8.19 -7.66
C THR A 151 3.88 7.71 -9.08
N GLY A 152 3.93 6.40 -9.36
CA GLY A 152 3.56 5.85 -10.67
C GLY A 152 2.08 6.08 -11.03
N LEU A 153 1.17 5.93 -10.06
CA LEU A 153 -0.25 6.21 -10.25
C LEU A 153 -0.47 7.71 -10.54
N LEU A 154 0.20 8.61 -9.81
CA LEU A 154 0.14 10.05 -10.11
C LEU A 154 0.64 10.36 -11.53
N ILE A 155 1.79 9.80 -11.93
CA ILE A 155 2.34 10.00 -13.28
C ILE A 155 1.33 9.52 -14.33
N THR A 156 0.73 8.34 -14.12
CA THR A 156 -0.30 7.81 -15.03
C THR A 156 -1.51 8.74 -15.12
N SER A 157 -2.00 9.25 -13.99
CA SER A 157 -3.10 10.20 -13.95
C SER A 157 -2.78 11.50 -14.68
N ILE A 158 -1.55 12.02 -14.57
CA ILE A 158 -1.09 13.20 -15.33
C ILE A 158 -1.10 12.91 -16.83
N ILE A 159 -0.52 11.78 -17.25
CA ILE A 159 -0.46 11.35 -18.65
C ILE A 159 -1.86 11.25 -19.26
N HIS A 160 -2.82 10.68 -18.53
CA HIS A 160 -4.20 10.50 -18.98
C HIS A 160 -5.08 11.74 -18.76
N GLY A 161 -4.51 12.86 -18.32
CA GLY A 161 -5.26 14.10 -18.08
C GLY A 161 -6.31 14.01 -16.97
N ARG A 162 -6.21 13.04 -16.06
CA ARG A 162 -7.16 12.85 -14.95
C ARG A 162 -7.12 14.04 -14.01
N GLU A 163 -8.28 14.60 -13.71
CA GLU A 163 -8.46 15.74 -12.82
C GLU A 163 -8.16 15.37 -11.36
N GLU A 164 -8.47 14.14 -11.01
CA GLU A 164 -8.30 13.53 -9.70
C GLU A 164 -6.82 13.37 -9.31
N ARG A 165 -5.87 13.69 -10.20
CA ARG A 165 -4.42 13.72 -9.89
C ARG A 165 -4.08 14.55 -8.65
N ILE A 166 -4.86 15.60 -8.39
CA ILE A 166 -4.68 16.46 -7.22
C ILE A 166 -4.82 15.68 -5.91
N LEU A 167 -5.64 14.63 -5.88
CA LEU A 167 -5.93 13.85 -4.67
C LEU A 167 -4.66 13.20 -4.07
N LEU A 168 -3.61 12.97 -4.87
CA LEU A 168 -2.38 12.33 -4.42
C LEU A 168 -1.27 13.29 -3.97
N TYR A 169 -1.41 14.60 -4.10
CA TYR A 169 -0.30 15.52 -3.80
C TYR A 169 0.17 15.44 -2.35
N ALA A 170 -0.73 15.60 -1.38
CA ALA A 170 -0.36 15.47 0.03
C ALA A 170 -0.05 14.01 0.44
N PRO A 171 -0.83 12.99 0.03
CA PRO A 171 -0.47 11.59 0.29
C PRO A 171 0.95 11.23 -0.14
N ILE A 172 1.38 11.60 -1.35
CA ILE A 172 2.74 11.32 -1.84
C ILE A 172 3.80 12.09 -1.04
N ALA A 173 3.57 13.36 -0.76
CA ALA A 173 4.52 14.16 0.00
C ALA A 173 4.77 13.57 1.40
N VAL A 174 3.69 13.18 2.10
CA VAL A 174 3.79 12.58 3.43
C VAL A 174 4.34 11.15 3.36
N SER A 175 4.00 10.37 2.34
CA SER A 175 4.53 9.01 2.17
C SER A 175 6.05 9.00 2.01
N TRP A 176 6.61 9.91 1.20
CA TRP A 176 8.05 10.05 1.03
C TRP A 176 8.75 10.61 2.27
N LEU A 177 8.10 11.53 3.00
CA LEU A 177 8.61 12.01 4.29
C LEU A 177 8.73 10.86 5.31
N LEU A 178 7.67 10.05 5.46
CA LEU A 178 7.72 8.88 6.35
C LEU A 178 8.73 7.84 5.86
N SER A 179 8.85 7.64 4.54
CA SER A 179 9.84 6.75 3.93
C SER A 179 11.27 7.13 4.33
N TYR A 180 11.59 8.42 4.34
CA TYR A 180 12.91 8.91 4.75
C TYR A 180 13.25 8.51 6.20
N TYR A 181 12.32 8.72 7.15
CA TYR A 181 12.57 8.38 8.55
C TYR A 181 12.50 6.87 8.82
N ASN A 182 11.62 6.14 8.14
CA ASN A 182 11.48 4.70 8.27
C ASN A 182 12.69 3.96 7.69
N PHE A 183 13.23 4.39 6.54
CA PHE A 183 14.47 3.82 5.97
C PHE A 183 15.70 4.04 6.86
N ARG A 184 15.72 5.13 7.63
CA ARG A 184 16.75 5.38 8.66
C ARG A 184 16.53 4.57 9.94
N GLY A 185 15.43 3.81 10.05
CA GLY A 185 15.01 3.08 11.24
C GLY A 185 14.78 3.99 12.43
N LYS A 186 14.26 5.21 12.19
CA LYS A 186 13.92 6.17 13.24
C LYS A 186 12.45 6.08 13.65
N ILE A 187 11.60 5.53 12.79
CA ILE A 187 10.16 5.37 13.01
C ILE A 187 9.70 4.06 12.35
N PHE A 188 8.62 3.49 12.88
CA PHE A 188 7.82 2.46 12.22
C PHE A 188 6.40 2.98 11.97
N VAL A 189 5.84 2.61 10.82
CA VAL A 189 4.49 3.04 10.43
C VAL A 189 3.39 2.16 11.02
N GLY A 190 3.72 0.90 11.36
CA GLY A 190 2.77 -0.08 11.93
C GLY A 190 1.75 -0.59 10.92
N ASN A 191 0.87 -1.52 11.35
CA ASN A 191 -0.22 -1.99 10.49
C ASN A 191 -1.16 -0.83 10.12
N THR A 192 -1.30 0.15 11.04
CA THR A 192 -1.97 1.44 10.80
C THR A 192 -1.53 2.09 9.48
N GLY A 193 -0.22 2.18 9.22
CA GLY A 193 0.30 2.80 8.01
C GLY A 193 0.23 1.92 6.78
N SER A 194 0.59 0.63 6.89
CA SER A 194 0.57 -0.28 5.75
C SER A 194 -0.84 -0.54 5.21
N PHE A 195 -1.85 -0.63 6.08
CA PHE A 195 -3.25 -0.72 5.66
C PHE A 195 -3.67 0.56 4.94
N ALA A 196 -3.36 1.73 5.51
CA ALA A 196 -3.68 3.01 4.89
C ALA A 196 -3.03 3.13 3.50
N PHE A 197 -1.75 2.79 3.35
CA PHE A 197 -1.08 2.80 2.04
C PHE A 197 -1.76 1.88 1.03
N GLY A 198 -2.01 0.62 1.41
CA GLY A 198 -2.63 -0.34 0.49
C GLY A 198 -4.04 0.07 0.06
N ILE A 199 -4.80 0.69 0.97
CA ILE A 199 -6.15 1.20 0.66
C ILE A 199 -6.09 2.47 -0.20
N THR A 200 -5.16 3.40 0.05
CA THR A 200 -4.95 4.55 -0.84
C THR A 200 -4.64 4.08 -2.26
N LEU A 201 -3.75 3.11 -2.41
CA LEU A 201 -3.36 2.55 -3.71
C LEU A 201 -4.57 1.98 -4.47
N ALA A 202 -5.37 1.13 -3.80
CA ALA A 202 -6.55 0.52 -4.38
C ALA A 202 -7.64 1.55 -4.70
N ALA A 203 -8.04 2.36 -3.71
CA ALA A 203 -9.11 3.33 -3.85
C ALA A 203 -8.79 4.38 -4.92
N TYR A 204 -7.56 4.90 -4.95
CA TYR A 204 -7.18 5.88 -5.95
C TYR A 204 -7.19 5.29 -7.37
N ALA A 205 -6.71 4.06 -7.55
CA ALA A 205 -6.71 3.41 -8.86
C ALA A 205 -8.14 3.19 -9.39
N ILE A 206 -9.08 2.85 -8.51
CA ILE A 206 -10.51 2.71 -8.83
C ILE A 206 -11.14 4.07 -9.18
N ILE A 207 -10.91 5.09 -8.34
CA ILE A 207 -11.42 6.46 -8.56
C ILE A 207 -10.95 7.01 -9.92
N THR A 208 -9.72 6.69 -10.32
CA THR A 208 -9.11 7.24 -11.55
C THR A 208 -9.16 6.32 -12.76
N ASN A 209 -9.78 5.14 -12.63
CA ASN A 209 -9.90 4.12 -13.69
C ASN A 209 -8.53 3.73 -14.28
N ILE A 210 -7.55 3.47 -13.42
CA ILE A 210 -6.20 3.01 -13.77
C ILE A 210 -5.81 1.73 -13.00
N GLU A 211 -6.80 0.89 -12.69
CA GLU A 211 -6.66 -0.37 -11.96
C GLU A 211 -5.63 -1.29 -12.61
N GLN A 212 -5.50 -1.23 -13.93
CA GLN A 212 -4.48 -1.93 -14.71
C GLN A 212 -3.05 -1.53 -14.31
N THR A 213 -2.79 -0.22 -14.20
CA THR A 213 -1.49 0.29 -13.73
C THR A 213 -1.19 -0.19 -12.33
N LEU A 214 -2.19 -0.18 -11.44
CA LEU A 214 -2.04 -0.74 -10.10
C LEU A 214 -1.71 -2.24 -10.15
N ALA A 215 -2.48 -3.01 -10.91
CA ALA A 215 -2.36 -4.47 -10.99
C ALA A 215 -0.94 -4.91 -11.40
N ILE A 216 -0.35 -4.26 -12.39
CA ILE A 216 1.04 -4.54 -12.80
C ILE A 216 2.03 -4.07 -11.73
N SER A 217 1.85 -2.87 -11.17
CA SER A 217 2.77 -2.30 -10.17
C SER A 217 2.86 -3.14 -8.91
N ILE A 218 1.76 -3.80 -8.49
CA ILE A 218 1.73 -4.63 -7.28
C ILE A 218 2.17 -6.08 -7.50
N LEU A 219 2.51 -6.50 -8.73
CA LEU A 219 2.92 -7.90 -8.99
C LEU A 219 4.05 -8.39 -8.05
N PRO A 220 5.10 -7.60 -7.72
CA PRO A 220 6.11 -8.06 -6.77
C PRO A 220 5.56 -8.29 -5.35
N TYR A 221 4.57 -7.49 -4.92
CA TYR A 221 3.85 -7.71 -3.66
C TYR A 221 3.01 -9.00 -3.69
N VAL A 222 2.32 -9.24 -4.81
CA VAL A 222 1.53 -10.46 -5.02
C VAL A 222 2.44 -11.69 -5.02
N LEU A 223 3.61 -11.63 -5.66
CA LEU A 223 4.60 -12.71 -5.65
C LEU A 223 5.13 -12.96 -4.23
N ASN A 224 5.48 -11.91 -3.49
CA ASN A 224 5.89 -12.03 -2.10
C ASN A 224 4.82 -12.75 -1.24
N SER A 225 3.59 -12.28 -1.34
CA SER A 225 2.44 -12.79 -0.57
C SER A 225 2.11 -14.23 -0.95
N SER A 226 2.16 -14.57 -2.23
CA SER A 226 1.94 -15.94 -2.72
C SER A 226 3.00 -16.91 -2.19
N LEU A 227 4.28 -16.52 -2.21
CA LEU A 227 5.35 -17.34 -1.64
C LEU A 227 5.12 -17.61 -0.15
N ILE A 228 4.71 -16.58 0.61
CA ILE A 228 4.43 -16.71 2.04
C ILE A 228 3.22 -17.63 2.26
N LEU A 229 2.11 -17.37 1.58
CA LEU A 229 0.84 -18.06 1.79
C LEU A 229 0.95 -19.55 1.46
N ILE A 230 1.58 -19.90 0.33
CA ILE A 230 1.81 -21.30 -0.05
C ILE A 230 2.60 -22.04 1.04
N ASN A 231 3.66 -21.43 1.57
CA ASN A 231 4.49 -22.06 2.60
C ASN A 231 3.77 -22.16 3.95
N VAL A 232 2.93 -21.17 4.31
CA VAL A 232 2.18 -21.19 5.56
C VAL A 232 1.02 -22.19 5.50
N LEU A 233 0.26 -22.23 4.41
CA LEU A 233 -0.92 -23.10 4.29
C LEU A 233 -0.54 -24.57 4.09
N PHE A 234 0.39 -24.86 3.17
CA PHE A 234 0.71 -26.24 2.80
C PHE A 234 1.86 -26.83 3.62
N LEU A 235 2.83 -26.00 4.02
CA LEU A 235 4.05 -26.48 4.70
C LEU A 235 4.12 -26.07 6.17
N LYS A 236 3.17 -25.25 6.67
CA LYS A 236 3.15 -24.70 8.02
C LYS A 236 4.47 -24.03 8.43
N ARG A 237 5.15 -23.40 7.48
CA ARG A 237 6.48 -22.77 7.67
C ARG A 237 6.41 -21.29 7.32
N ARG A 238 7.02 -20.46 8.17
CA ARG A 238 7.12 -19.00 7.95
C ARG A 238 8.47 -18.61 7.35
N PRO A 239 8.53 -17.46 6.65
CA PRO A 239 9.80 -16.86 6.28
C PRO A 239 10.56 -16.38 7.53
N SER A 240 11.88 -16.40 7.48
CA SER A 240 12.77 -15.92 8.54
C SER A 240 14.12 -15.53 7.96
N LEU A 241 14.76 -14.54 8.57
CA LEU A 241 16.12 -14.11 8.25
C LEU A 241 17.07 -14.49 9.38
N ILE A 242 18.30 -14.83 9.01
CA ILE A 242 19.42 -15.10 9.91
C ILE A 242 20.30 -13.85 9.89
N ILE A 243 20.56 -13.31 11.07
CA ILE A 243 21.40 -12.13 11.27
C ILE A 243 22.83 -12.60 11.52
N ASN A 244 23.76 -12.17 10.67
CA ASN A 244 25.19 -12.41 10.85
C ASN A 244 25.94 -11.06 10.79
N GLY A 245 26.08 -10.42 11.96
CA GLY A 245 26.55 -9.04 12.05
C GLY A 245 25.63 -8.09 11.26
N PRO A 246 26.15 -7.30 10.31
CA PRO A 246 25.34 -6.39 9.50
C PRO A 246 24.64 -7.08 8.31
N ILE A 247 24.88 -8.37 8.07
CA ILE A 247 24.40 -9.12 6.92
C ILE A 247 23.16 -9.94 7.29
N LEU A 248 22.13 -9.85 6.45
CA LEU A 248 20.93 -10.68 6.49
C LEU A 248 21.05 -11.81 5.45
N LYS A 249 20.79 -13.04 5.90
CA LYS A 249 20.81 -14.25 5.06
C LYS A 249 19.53 -15.07 5.26
N ALA A 250 19.14 -15.86 4.26
CA ALA A 250 18.06 -16.84 4.40
C ALA A 250 18.50 -18.25 3.99
N SER A 251 17.99 -19.27 4.69
CA SER A 251 18.19 -20.69 4.32
C SER A 251 17.11 -21.23 3.38
N HIS A 252 16.12 -20.40 3.03
CA HIS A 252 14.95 -20.78 2.25
C HIS A 252 14.44 -19.58 1.43
N ARG A 253 13.42 -19.82 0.58
CA ARG A 253 12.92 -18.89 -0.44
C ARG A 253 11.41 -18.63 -0.31
N ARG A 254 10.94 -18.37 0.92
CA ARG A 254 9.51 -18.36 1.28
C ARG A 254 8.82 -16.99 1.20
N SER A 255 9.54 -15.97 0.78
CA SER A 255 9.09 -14.58 0.59
C SER A 255 10.08 -13.93 -0.38
N LEU A 256 9.71 -12.80 -0.99
CA LEU A 256 10.60 -12.07 -1.89
C LEU A 256 11.89 -11.64 -1.16
N VAL A 257 11.76 -11.20 0.09
CA VAL A 257 12.87 -10.83 0.98
C VAL A 257 13.84 -12.00 1.16
N THR A 258 13.32 -13.17 1.55
CA THR A 258 14.14 -14.36 1.80
C THR A 258 14.69 -14.96 0.52
N LEU A 259 13.98 -14.85 -0.61
CA LEU A 259 14.45 -15.30 -1.91
C LEU A 259 15.73 -14.56 -2.30
N ILE A 260 15.73 -13.22 -2.19
CA ILE A 260 16.91 -12.41 -2.46
C ILE A 260 18.03 -12.71 -1.46
N ALA A 261 17.72 -12.72 -0.16
CA ALA A 261 18.72 -12.97 0.89
C ALA A 261 19.30 -14.41 0.88
N HIS A 262 18.62 -15.36 0.24
CA HIS A 262 19.12 -16.72 0.06
C HIS A 262 20.25 -16.78 -0.97
N TYR A 263 20.06 -16.12 -2.11
CA TYR A 263 21.04 -16.10 -3.20
C TYR A 263 22.11 -15.00 -3.04
N ARG A 264 21.76 -13.88 -2.38
CA ARG A 264 22.65 -12.75 -2.14
C ARG A 264 22.52 -12.26 -0.70
N PRO A 265 23.24 -12.89 0.25
CA PRO A 265 23.36 -12.36 1.60
C PRO A 265 23.90 -10.93 1.56
N THR A 266 23.19 -9.99 2.18
CA THR A 266 23.51 -8.56 2.05
C THR A 266 23.00 -7.78 3.26
N THR A 267 23.34 -6.50 3.36
CA THR A 267 22.84 -5.65 4.44
C THR A 267 21.36 -5.33 4.26
N GLU A 268 20.68 -5.02 5.37
CA GLU A 268 19.26 -4.63 5.37
C GLU A 268 18.96 -3.54 4.32
N ARG A 269 19.74 -2.44 4.33
CA ARG A 269 19.55 -1.33 3.38
C ARG A 269 19.67 -1.78 1.92
N LYS A 270 20.68 -2.61 1.61
CA LYS A 270 20.86 -3.12 0.24
C LYS A 270 19.69 -4.01 -0.17
N LEU A 271 19.20 -4.86 0.73
CA LEU A 271 18.05 -5.73 0.49
C LEU A 271 16.77 -4.92 0.22
N VAL A 272 16.51 -3.89 1.04
CA VAL A 272 15.39 -2.95 0.85
C VAL A 272 15.50 -2.24 -0.51
N MET A 273 16.68 -1.72 -0.86
CA MET A 273 16.89 -1.05 -2.16
C MET A 273 16.71 -2.00 -3.35
N MET A 274 17.13 -3.26 -3.25
CA MET A 274 16.91 -4.25 -4.31
C MET A 274 15.42 -4.53 -4.54
N ILE A 275 14.63 -4.63 -3.46
CA ILE A 275 13.17 -4.81 -3.57
C ILE A 275 12.53 -3.54 -4.12
N ALA A 276 12.91 -2.37 -3.63
CA ALA A 276 12.43 -1.09 -4.14
C ALA A 276 12.72 -0.94 -5.65
N LEU A 277 13.90 -1.36 -6.12
CA LEU A 277 14.23 -1.37 -7.55
C LEU A 277 13.31 -2.29 -8.36
N ILE A 278 12.98 -3.48 -7.85
CA ILE A 278 11.99 -4.36 -8.50
C ILE A 278 10.64 -3.64 -8.61
N ILE A 279 10.18 -2.98 -7.54
CA ILE A 279 8.94 -2.20 -7.57
C ILE A 279 9.01 -1.06 -8.58
N VAL A 280 10.13 -0.33 -8.66
CA VAL A 280 10.34 0.72 -9.69
C VAL A 280 10.21 0.14 -11.08
N ILE A 281 10.85 -1.01 -11.37
CA ILE A 281 10.79 -1.64 -12.70
C ILE A 281 9.35 -2.00 -13.08
N PHE A 282 8.60 -2.65 -12.18
CA PHE A 282 7.21 -3.02 -12.44
C PHE A 282 6.29 -1.80 -12.55
N THR A 283 6.50 -0.78 -11.72
CA THR A 283 5.71 0.46 -11.76
C THR A 283 5.99 1.24 -13.04
N PHE A 284 7.27 1.34 -13.45
CA PHE A 284 7.65 1.96 -14.71
C PHE A 284 7.06 1.21 -15.90
N LEU A 285 7.12 -0.12 -15.90
CA LEU A 285 6.50 -0.96 -16.92
C LEU A 285 4.98 -0.73 -16.98
N ALA A 286 4.31 -0.62 -15.83
CA ALA A 286 2.88 -0.34 -15.75
C ALA A 286 2.52 1.03 -16.37
N VAL A 287 3.28 2.07 -16.02
CA VAL A 287 3.12 3.41 -16.61
C VAL A 287 3.37 3.36 -18.13
N PHE A 288 4.41 2.66 -18.57
CA PHE A 288 4.72 2.51 -19.99
C PHE A 288 3.62 1.78 -20.76
N ILE A 289 3.10 0.67 -20.22
CA ILE A 289 2.00 -0.08 -20.84
C ILE A 289 0.73 0.77 -20.92
N SER A 290 0.49 1.66 -19.95
CA SER A 290 -0.67 2.55 -19.99
C SER A 290 -0.65 3.57 -21.14
N LEU A 291 0.49 3.72 -21.84
CA LEU A 291 0.61 4.57 -23.03
C LEU A 291 0.21 3.86 -24.33
N ILE A 292 0.06 2.53 -24.30
CA ILE A 292 -0.19 1.66 -25.46
C ILE A 292 -1.66 1.25 -25.46
#